data_AF-A0A3E2N5A8-F1
#
_entry.id   AF-A0A3E2N5A8-F1
#
_cell.length_a   1.000
_cell.length_b   1.000
_cell.length_c   1.000
_cell.angle_alpha   90.00
_cell.angle_beta   90.00
_cell.angle_gamma   90.00
#
_symmetry.space_group_name_H-M   'P 1'
#
loop_
_entity.id
_entity.type
_entity.pdbx_description
1 polymer ?
#
loop_
_entity_poly.entity_id
_entity_poly.type
_entity_poly.pdbx_seq_one_letter_code
_entity_poly.pdbx_strand_id
1 'polypeptide(L)'
;MDYRNNFLFSEAFIQDAFKKVEKNAKEYDDIFDNICSWYQEYKEDWTSFEDIALDTLGYEKEQDGDYRWIKIEADKTVALVYLLDRDCEVGSTVKGKYYAVDAVRKAAERAVSWVVITNGTEWRLLNTTGVSPYEHFFSVNIGNELETGKAELSGHVFAFMFGANSFKNNGSDTLTIDAFKDKSDESEENVEEVLRSKAESILTGLCYGLKDNMNRPSFTEEDKKQIYEDAIILLYRLLFLGYAEARELLPVRADDPDYQDSFTMLCQTAKDYYIESRLTEVGNDFDLWDRLDSQLRIYVDKNYNGGLFSNDDKPILKEYRIANKHLAPCLMELAYIAGRKKDYAQKIEYKDLSVRNLGAIYEGLLEYQLFIADELMVQRKSKEKVAYIKASETTLKNSDKNNLVQPGEIYLSQDALERKETGAYYTPEDVVDYIVKNTVGKRLDELKSELDDELKEVRDELSYEPIEHRRKQLQHEIDEKTVEFITEKILSLSIVDSAMGSGHFLVNAAYQVSNYIVDILEGNQWENDEINADVTYWRRKVVENCIYGIDINNLSVLLARLSLWLISVTNDKALCFMKTRDQALKGLK
;
A
#
# COMPACT_ATOMS: atom_id res chain seq x y z
N MET A 1 9.22 -12.04 17.23
CA MET A 1 9.99 -10.84 16.85
C MET A 1 9.16 -9.67 17.27
N ASP A 2 9.68 -8.81 18.16
CA ASP A 2 8.91 -7.72 18.74
C ASP A 2 9.16 -6.39 17.99
N TYR A 3 9.04 -6.45 16.67
CA TYR A 3 9.05 -5.26 15.81
C TYR A 3 7.83 -5.29 14.88
N ARG A 4 7.42 -4.11 14.43
CA ARG A 4 6.32 -3.93 13.48
C ARG A 4 6.72 -2.92 12.43
N ASN A 5 6.81 -3.36 11.19
CA ASN A 5 6.90 -2.48 10.03
C ASN A 5 5.51 -2.31 9.40
N ASN A 6 4.98 -1.09 9.47
CA ASN A 6 3.72 -0.70 8.85
C ASN A 6 4.00 0.19 7.63
N PHE A 7 4.72 -0.34 6.65
CA PHE A 7 4.98 0.31 5.34
C PHE A 7 5.84 1.58 5.38
N LEU A 8 6.61 1.81 6.46
CA LEU A 8 7.61 2.89 6.45
C LEU A 8 8.82 2.53 5.59
N PHE A 9 9.23 1.25 5.65
CA PHE A 9 10.26 0.68 4.80
C PHE A 9 9.70 -0.55 4.07
N SER A 10 10.32 -0.92 2.96
CA SER A 10 10.04 -2.16 2.26
C SER A 10 10.53 -3.35 3.09
N GLU A 11 9.77 -4.43 3.06
CA GLU A 11 10.09 -5.69 3.72
C GLU A 11 11.38 -6.30 3.16
N ALA A 12 11.62 -6.16 1.86
CA ALA A 12 12.88 -6.58 1.26
C ALA A 12 14.08 -5.84 1.89
N PHE A 13 13.98 -4.52 2.09
CA PHE A 13 15.00 -3.75 2.80
C PHE A 13 15.16 -4.21 4.24
N ILE A 14 14.06 -4.35 4.99
CA ILE A 14 14.07 -4.74 6.41
C ILE A 14 14.75 -6.10 6.59
N GLN A 15 14.37 -7.10 5.78
CA GLN A 15 14.97 -8.44 5.84
C GLN A 15 16.48 -8.41 5.61
N ASP A 16 16.95 -7.60 4.66
CA ASP A 16 18.36 -7.50 4.34
C ASP A 16 19.14 -6.64 5.35
N ALA A 17 18.51 -5.62 5.94
CA ALA A 17 19.06 -4.86 7.05
C ALA A 17 19.24 -5.75 8.29
N PHE A 18 18.22 -6.53 8.65
CA PHE A 18 18.24 -7.32 9.89
C PHE A 18 19.18 -8.52 9.80
N LYS A 19 19.34 -9.13 8.62
CA LYS A 19 20.42 -10.11 8.40
C LYS A 19 21.81 -9.53 8.63
N LYS A 20 22.02 -8.22 8.41
CA LYS A 20 23.31 -7.55 8.71
C LYS A 20 23.43 -7.26 10.20
N VAL A 21 22.35 -6.81 10.83
CA VAL A 21 22.29 -6.61 12.29
C VAL A 21 22.60 -7.91 13.02
N GLU A 22 21.98 -9.03 12.66
CA GLU A 22 22.27 -10.35 13.25
C GLU A 22 23.75 -10.75 13.11
N LYS A 23 24.37 -10.47 11.97
CA LYS A 23 25.80 -10.77 11.73
C LYS A 23 26.73 -9.90 12.58
N ASN A 24 26.30 -8.68 12.90
CA ASN A 24 27.07 -7.67 13.62
C ASN A 24 26.53 -7.41 15.03
N ALA A 25 25.75 -8.33 15.61
CA ALA A 25 25.04 -8.15 16.88
C ALA A 25 25.92 -7.57 18.01
N LYS A 26 27.20 -7.99 18.07
CA LYS A 26 28.19 -7.54 19.06
C LYS A 26 28.46 -6.03 19.05
N GLU A 27 28.22 -5.34 17.94
CA GLU A 27 28.38 -3.88 17.85
C GLU A 27 27.30 -3.13 18.64
N TYR A 28 26.18 -3.80 18.95
CA TYR A 28 25.00 -3.22 19.59
C TYR A 28 24.81 -3.71 21.03
N ASP A 29 25.45 -4.82 21.43
CA ASP A 29 25.35 -5.38 22.79
C ASP A 29 25.69 -4.34 23.85
N ASP A 30 26.82 -3.63 23.72
CA ASP A 30 27.27 -2.64 24.70
C ASP A 30 26.25 -1.48 24.88
N ILE A 31 25.62 -1.03 23.79
CA ILE A 31 24.61 0.04 23.84
C ILE A 31 23.38 -0.46 24.60
N PHE A 32 22.90 -1.66 24.24
CA PHE A 32 21.68 -2.20 24.82
C PHE A 32 21.85 -2.62 26.28
N ASP A 33 22.98 -3.22 26.64
CA ASP A 33 23.30 -3.61 28.02
C ASP A 33 23.34 -2.39 28.95
N ASN A 34 23.86 -1.26 28.48
CA ASN A 34 23.82 0.00 29.23
C ASN A 34 22.38 0.50 29.44
N ILE A 35 21.54 0.47 28.40
CA ILE A 35 20.13 0.87 28.51
C ILE A 35 19.38 -0.05 29.49
N CYS A 36 19.62 -1.36 29.45
CA CYS A 36 19.07 -2.30 30.43
C CYS A 36 19.51 -1.99 31.87
N SER A 37 20.79 -1.63 32.06
CA SER A 37 21.30 -1.22 33.38
C SER A 37 20.58 0.03 33.88
N TRP A 38 20.42 1.04 33.02
CA TRP A 38 19.71 2.27 33.37
C TRP A 38 18.23 2.02 33.63
N TYR A 39 17.59 1.13 32.89
CA TYR A 39 16.21 0.73 33.16
C TYR A 39 16.05 0.20 34.59
N GLN A 40 16.93 -0.69 35.05
CA GLN A 40 16.83 -1.24 36.40
C GLN A 40 17.03 -0.19 37.50
N GLU A 41 17.84 0.84 37.23
CA GLU A 41 18.11 1.94 38.17
C GLU A 41 16.99 3.01 38.18
N TYR A 42 16.44 3.35 37.02
CA TYR A 42 15.55 4.50 36.81
C TYR A 42 14.10 4.13 36.46
N LYS A 43 13.67 2.86 36.50
CA LYS A 43 12.27 2.47 36.19
C LYS A 43 11.18 3.12 37.07
N GLU A 44 11.56 3.68 38.22
CA GLU A 44 10.65 4.45 39.10
C GLU A 44 10.66 5.96 38.77
N ASP A 45 11.66 6.44 38.02
CA ASP A 45 11.79 7.82 37.52
C ASP A 45 11.85 7.78 35.98
N TRP A 46 10.67 7.58 35.38
CA TRP A 46 10.53 7.22 33.97
C TRP A 46 11.09 8.28 33.01
N THR A 47 10.81 9.55 33.26
CA THR A 47 11.31 10.65 32.42
C THR A 47 12.84 10.68 32.41
N SER A 48 13.48 10.45 33.56
CA SER A 48 14.93 10.35 33.64
C SER A 48 15.46 9.14 32.86
N PHE A 49 14.78 7.99 32.93
CA PHE A 49 15.15 6.82 32.15
C PHE A 49 15.13 7.11 30.64
N GLU A 50 14.07 7.72 30.12
CA GLU A 50 13.94 8.03 28.70
C GLU A 50 15.04 8.99 28.21
N ASP A 51 15.33 10.04 28.98
CA ASP A 51 16.41 10.98 28.64
C ASP A 51 17.79 10.30 28.65
N ILE A 52 18.07 9.44 29.63
CA ILE A 52 19.33 8.67 29.72
C ILE A 52 19.44 7.65 28.58
N ALA A 53 18.33 7.02 28.18
CA ALA A 53 18.31 6.12 27.04
C ALA A 53 18.69 6.88 25.75
N LEU A 54 18.15 8.07 25.54
CA LEU A 54 18.53 8.94 24.41
C LEU A 54 20.02 9.34 24.45
N ASP A 55 20.57 9.63 25.64
CA ASP A 55 22.00 9.92 25.78
C ASP A 55 22.86 8.69 25.44
N THR A 56 22.41 7.50 25.85
CA THR A 56 23.11 6.23 25.57
C THR A 56 23.06 5.88 24.07
N LEU A 57 21.99 6.27 23.37
CA LEU A 57 21.89 6.18 21.90
C LEU A 57 22.80 7.20 21.19
N GLY A 58 23.41 8.14 21.92
CA GLY A 58 24.41 9.07 21.43
C GLY A 58 23.84 10.35 20.81
N TYR A 59 22.63 10.74 21.19
CA TYR A 59 21.96 11.94 20.68
C TYR A 59 22.43 13.22 21.35
N GLU A 60 22.60 14.29 20.56
CA GLU A 60 22.58 15.67 21.06
C GLU A 60 21.14 16.18 20.98
N LYS A 61 20.60 16.74 22.06
CA LYS A 61 19.17 17.10 22.17
C LYS A 61 18.92 18.47 22.78
N GLU A 62 17.92 19.18 22.24
CA GLU A 62 17.32 20.37 22.83
C GLU A 62 15.94 20.00 23.41
N GLN A 63 15.71 20.29 24.68
CA GLN A 63 14.46 19.99 25.38
C GLN A 63 13.41 21.08 25.15
N ASP A 64 12.19 20.64 24.85
CA ASP A 64 11.00 21.50 24.66
C ASP A 64 9.77 20.78 25.22
N GLY A 65 9.52 20.92 26.52
CA GLY A 65 8.48 20.16 27.23
C GLY A 65 8.74 18.64 27.15
N ASP A 66 7.78 17.91 26.61
CA ASP A 66 7.84 16.44 26.39
C ASP A 66 8.56 16.08 25.08
N TYR A 67 8.97 17.08 24.31
CA TYR A 67 9.71 16.89 23.07
C TYR A 67 11.22 17.01 23.28
N ARG A 68 11.99 16.27 22.47
CA ARG A 68 13.44 16.39 22.34
C ARG A 68 13.80 16.60 20.87
N TRP A 69 14.38 17.74 20.56
CA TRP A 69 14.86 18.06 19.22
C TRP A 69 16.27 17.53 19.03
N ILE A 70 16.42 16.53 18.16
CA ILE A 70 17.69 15.84 17.92
C ILE A 70 18.54 16.63 16.94
N LYS A 71 19.80 16.87 17.30
CA LYS A 71 20.78 17.66 16.54
C LYS A 71 21.98 16.82 16.14
N ILE A 72 22.60 17.20 15.03
CA ILE A 72 23.87 16.66 14.52
C ILE A 72 24.64 17.80 13.85
N GLU A 73 25.74 18.23 14.48
CA GLU A 73 26.73 19.24 14.04
C GLU A 73 26.17 20.56 13.45
N ALA A 74 26.61 21.71 14.00
CA ALA A 74 26.19 23.04 13.57
C ALA A 74 24.67 23.35 13.72
N ASP A 75 24.07 22.90 14.83
CA ASP A 75 22.71 23.28 15.28
C ASP A 75 21.56 22.83 14.35
N LYS A 76 21.84 21.95 13.39
CA LYS A 76 20.83 21.38 12.49
C LYS A 76 20.00 20.32 13.22
N THR A 77 18.71 20.56 13.35
CA THR A 77 17.74 19.58 13.85
C THR A 77 17.39 18.58 12.75
N VAL A 78 17.38 17.29 13.08
CA VAL A 78 17.14 16.21 12.11
C VAL A 78 16.04 15.24 12.49
N ALA A 79 15.68 15.18 13.77
CA ALA A 79 14.55 14.41 14.24
C ALA A 79 13.88 15.08 15.43
N LEU A 80 12.63 14.76 15.65
CA LEU A 80 11.88 15.06 16.86
C LEU A 80 11.66 13.75 17.62
N VAL A 81 11.94 13.70 18.91
CA VAL A 81 11.48 12.61 19.79
C VAL A 81 10.36 13.14 20.67
N TYR A 82 9.21 12.48 20.68
CA TYR A 82 8.12 12.72 21.61
C TYR A 82 8.12 11.65 22.69
N LEU A 83 8.40 12.07 23.93
CA LEU A 83 8.39 11.22 25.11
C LEU A 83 6.98 11.17 25.70
N LEU A 84 6.49 9.97 25.98
CA LEU A 84 5.17 9.71 26.52
C LEU A 84 5.29 9.06 27.91
N ASP A 85 4.27 9.24 28.74
CA ASP A 85 4.19 8.51 29.99
C ASP A 85 4.20 6.98 29.75
N ARG A 86 4.82 6.25 30.68
CA ARG A 86 5.02 4.79 30.62
C ARG A 86 3.78 3.99 30.17
N ASP A 87 2.62 4.35 30.70
CA ASP A 87 1.37 3.59 30.50
C ASP A 87 0.61 4.02 29.24
N CYS A 88 1.14 4.98 28.47
CA CYS A 88 0.52 5.41 27.22
C CYS A 88 0.62 4.34 26.14
N GLU A 89 -0.47 4.18 25.38
CA GLU A 89 -0.49 3.38 24.17
C GLU A 89 0.06 4.22 23.00
N VAL A 90 1.31 3.95 22.58
CA VAL A 90 1.98 4.68 21.48
C VAL A 90 1.17 4.64 20.18
N GLY A 91 0.37 3.59 19.98
CA GLY A 91 -0.51 3.41 18.82
C GLY A 91 -1.93 3.92 18.96
N SER A 92 -2.27 4.69 20.00
CA SER A 92 -3.62 5.21 20.18
C SER A 92 -4.06 6.09 19.00
N THR A 93 -5.33 5.96 18.65
CA THR A 93 -6.04 6.79 17.65
C THR A 93 -7.22 7.52 18.28
N VAL A 94 -7.26 7.57 19.61
CA VAL A 94 -8.27 8.33 20.37
C VAL A 94 -7.94 9.81 20.26
N LYS A 95 -8.96 10.65 20.07
CA LYS A 95 -8.76 12.09 19.99
C LYS A 95 -8.07 12.64 21.24
N GLY A 96 -7.03 13.44 21.04
CA GLY A 96 -6.18 13.98 22.11
C GLY A 96 -5.12 13.00 22.63
N LYS A 97 -5.12 11.76 22.13
CA LYS A 97 -4.08 10.74 22.35
C LYS A 97 -3.52 10.20 21.05
N TYR A 98 -3.83 10.80 19.91
CA TYR A 98 -3.26 10.39 18.64
C TYR A 98 -1.86 11.00 18.46
N TYR A 99 -0.92 10.54 19.29
CA TYR A 99 0.42 11.13 19.44
C TYR A 99 1.22 11.23 18.14
N ALA A 100 0.94 10.34 17.17
CA ALA A 100 1.52 10.39 15.83
C ALA A 100 1.19 11.70 15.09
N VAL A 101 -0.06 12.14 15.16
CA VAL A 101 -0.52 13.38 14.51
C VAL A 101 0.15 14.58 15.16
N ASP A 102 0.17 14.62 16.50
CA ASP A 102 0.79 15.70 17.27
C ASP A 102 2.29 15.83 16.97
N ALA A 103 3.02 14.72 17.02
CA ALA A 103 4.46 14.72 16.81
C ALA A 103 4.83 15.10 15.37
N VAL A 104 4.12 14.57 14.37
CA VAL A 104 4.36 14.93 12.96
C VAL A 104 4.02 16.39 12.70
N ARG A 105 2.91 16.91 13.24
CA ARG A 105 2.57 18.34 13.14
C ARG A 105 3.65 19.20 13.76
N LYS A 106 4.11 18.84 14.97
CA LYS A 106 5.17 19.58 15.67
C LYS A 106 6.47 19.58 14.88
N ALA A 107 6.87 18.43 14.32
CA ALA A 107 8.07 18.32 13.50
C ALA A 107 7.96 19.15 12.20
N ALA A 108 6.78 19.20 11.58
CA ALA A 108 6.53 20.00 10.38
C ALA A 108 6.72 21.51 10.62
N GLU A 109 6.45 22.04 11.83
CA GLU A 109 6.71 23.45 12.21
C GLU A 109 8.18 23.85 12.04
N ARG A 110 9.13 22.92 12.24
CA ARG A 110 10.58 23.13 12.07
C ARG A 110 11.13 22.48 10.78
N ALA A 111 10.25 22.05 9.87
CA ALA A 111 10.62 21.34 8.63
C ALA A 111 11.52 20.10 8.89
N VAL A 112 11.22 19.36 9.96
CA VAL A 112 11.92 18.13 10.31
C VAL A 112 11.21 16.92 9.70
N SER A 113 11.96 16.06 9.02
CA SER A 113 11.41 14.93 8.26
C SER A 113 11.19 13.66 9.09
N TRP A 114 11.86 13.52 10.24
CA TRP A 114 11.85 12.30 11.05
C TRP A 114 11.31 12.53 12.45
N VAL A 115 10.47 11.59 12.90
CA VAL A 115 9.83 11.64 14.21
C VAL A 115 9.98 10.28 14.89
N VAL A 116 10.33 10.30 16.17
CA VAL A 116 10.30 9.15 17.05
C VAL A 116 9.29 9.42 18.14
N ILE A 117 8.44 8.43 18.44
CA ILE A 117 7.50 8.48 19.55
C ILE A 117 7.82 7.28 20.43
N THR A 118 7.94 7.51 21.74
CA THR A 118 8.27 6.45 22.67
C THR A 118 7.60 6.66 24.02
N ASN A 119 7.22 5.55 24.65
CA ASN A 119 6.86 5.49 26.07
C ASN A 119 8.00 4.83 26.89
N GLY A 120 9.22 4.80 26.36
CA GLY A 120 10.39 4.12 26.92
C GLY A 120 10.51 2.64 26.56
N THR A 121 9.40 1.93 26.35
CA THR A 121 9.39 0.49 26.00
C THR A 121 9.10 0.22 24.53
N GLU A 122 8.15 0.92 23.91
CA GLU A 122 7.90 0.87 22.47
C GLU A 122 8.45 2.14 21.82
N TRP A 123 9.29 1.96 20.81
CA TRP A 123 9.89 3.03 20.03
C TRP A 123 9.35 2.99 18.62
N ARG A 124 8.75 4.08 18.15
CA ARG A 124 8.10 4.18 16.85
C ARG A 124 8.70 5.30 16.02
N LEU A 125 9.27 4.95 14.88
CA LEU A 125 9.80 5.88 13.87
C LEU A 125 8.71 6.19 12.85
N LEU A 126 8.57 7.46 12.48
CA LEU A 126 7.69 7.98 11.43
C LEU A 126 8.45 8.95 10.53
N ASN A 127 7.90 9.19 9.34
CA ASN A 127 8.39 10.19 8.40
C ASN A 127 7.27 11.18 8.03
N THR A 128 7.58 12.49 8.05
CA THR A 128 6.58 13.55 7.86
C THR A 128 6.24 13.85 6.40
N THR A 129 7.04 13.35 5.45
CA THR A 129 6.90 13.65 4.02
C THR A 129 6.06 12.63 3.25
N GLY A 130 5.75 11.49 3.86
CA GLY A 130 4.90 10.48 3.25
C GLY A 130 3.44 10.92 3.15
N VAL A 131 2.71 10.27 2.24
CA VAL A 131 1.27 10.53 2.01
C VAL A 131 0.35 10.03 3.12
N SER A 132 0.85 9.15 3.98
CA SER A 132 0.18 8.63 5.18
C SER A 132 1.10 8.80 6.39
N PRO A 133 1.44 10.04 6.79
CA PRO A 133 2.56 10.32 7.70
C PRO A 133 2.30 9.82 9.14
N TYR A 134 1.04 9.53 9.49
CA TYR A 134 0.63 9.03 10.81
C TYR A 134 0.42 7.49 10.83
N GLU A 135 0.33 6.87 9.66
CA GLU A 135 0.09 5.42 9.52
C GLU A 135 1.36 4.66 9.18
N HIS A 136 2.23 5.25 8.36
CA HIS A 136 3.47 4.59 7.96
C HIS A 136 4.51 4.74 9.05
N PHE A 137 4.78 3.63 9.75
CA PHE A 137 5.74 3.61 10.85
C PHE A 137 6.57 2.33 10.88
N PHE A 138 7.71 2.42 11.56
CA PHE A 138 8.49 1.26 12.00
C PHE A 138 8.59 1.32 13.51
N SER A 139 8.17 0.28 14.22
CA SER A 139 8.28 0.22 15.69
C SER A 139 9.01 -1.03 16.19
N VAL A 140 9.65 -0.89 17.34
CA VAL A 140 10.28 -1.97 18.10
C VAL A 140 9.82 -1.84 19.54
N ASN A 141 9.35 -2.94 20.12
CA ASN A 141 9.11 -3.03 21.56
C ASN A 141 10.30 -3.74 22.19
N ILE A 142 10.93 -3.09 23.17
CA ILE A 142 12.08 -3.59 23.91
C ILE A 142 11.73 -3.92 25.37
N GLY A 143 10.44 -3.85 25.75
CA GLY A 143 10.01 -4.00 27.15
C GLY A 143 10.39 -5.36 27.76
N ASN A 144 10.29 -6.44 26.97
CA ASN A 144 10.68 -7.77 27.43
C ASN A 144 12.21 -7.89 27.62
N GLU A 145 12.98 -7.31 26.73
CA GLU A 145 14.44 -7.30 26.75
C GLU A 145 14.97 -6.46 27.91
N LEU A 146 14.31 -5.33 28.22
CA LEU A 146 14.59 -4.50 29.40
C LEU A 146 14.34 -5.24 30.72
N GLU A 147 13.24 -6.00 30.81
CA GLU A 147 12.91 -6.81 32.01
C GLU A 147 13.84 -8.01 32.18
N THR A 148 14.18 -8.68 31.08
CA THR A 148 15.05 -9.87 31.11
C THR A 148 16.54 -9.52 31.17
N GLY A 149 16.91 -8.29 30.81
CA GLY A 149 18.29 -7.82 30.73
C GLY A 149 19.11 -8.55 29.66
N LYS A 150 18.46 -9.07 28.61
CA LYS A 150 19.12 -9.81 27.53
C LYS A 150 18.78 -9.19 26.18
N ALA A 151 19.82 -8.73 25.48
CA ALA A 151 19.70 -8.30 24.11
C ALA A 151 19.34 -9.50 23.20
N GLU A 152 18.12 -9.51 22.69
CA GLU A 152 17.76 -10.31 21.52
C GLU A 152 17.82 -9.44 20.26
N LEU A 153 17.42 -10.00 19.11
CA LEU A 153 17.44 -9.29 17.83
C LEU A 153 16.68 -7.96 17.87
N SER A 154 15.56 -7.89 18.58
CA SER A 154 14.79 -6.66 18.85
C SER A 154 15.64 -5.57 19.47
N GLY A 155 16.43 -5.88 20.50
CA GLY A 155 17.36 -4.93 21.13
C GLY A 155 18.46 -4.45 20.17
N HIS A 156 19.01 -5.35 19.35
CA HIS A 156 20.01 -4.99 18.32
C HIS A 156 19.40 -4.11 17.21
N VAL A 157 18.21 -4.46 16.74
CA VAL A 157 17.46 -3.70 15.73
C VAL A 157 17.08 -2.33 16.29
N PHE A 158 16.69 -2.25 17.56
CA PHE A 158 16.43 -0.99 18.25
C PHE A 158 17.68 -0.09 18.25
N ALA A 159 18.82 -0.60 18.72
CA ALA A 159 20.07 0.17 18.74
C ALA A 159 20.54 0.58 17.32
N PHE A 160 20.29 -0.27 16.31
CA PHE A 160 20.57 0.04 14.92
C PHE A 160 19.68 1.16 14.37
N MET A 161 18.35 1.04 14.51
CA MET A 161 17.39 1.96 13.90
C MET A 161 17.27 3.30 14.65
N PHE A 162 17.36 3.28 15.98
CA PHE A 162 17.17 4.44 16.86
C PHE A 162 18.48 4.98 17.44
N GLY A 163 19.63 4.41 17.07
CA GLY A 163 20.93 4.98 17.44
C GLY A 163 21.23 6.28 16.68
N ALA A 164 21.96 7.21 17.30
CA ALA A 164 22.31 8.49 16.67
C ALA A 164 23.07 8.34 15.35
N ASN A 165 23.77 7.22 15.13
CA ASN A 165 24.45 6.94 13.87
C ASN A 165 23.48 6.85 12.67
N SER A 166 22.23 6.40 12.89
CA SER A 166 21.19 6.38 11.86
C SER A 166 20.74 7.80 11.49
N PHE A 167 20.87 8.74 12.41
CA PHE A 167 20.53 10.15 12.21
C PHE A 167 21.76 11.02 11.90
N LYS A 168 22.92 10.43 11.57
CA LYS A 168 24.15 11.15 11.20
C LYS A 168 24.43 11.11 9.71
N ASN A 169 25.10 12.15 9.24
CA ASN A 169 25.72 12.22 7.92
C ASN A 169 27.14 11.66 8.01
N ASN A 170 27.31 10.34 7.91
CA ASN A 170 28.59 9.63 8.09
C ASN A 170 29.60 9.91 6.95
N GLY A 171 29.99 11.17 6.74
CA GLY A 171 30.78 11.66 5.59
C GLY A 171 29.96 11.86 4.30
N SER A 172 28.63 11.82 4.40
CA SER A 172 27.66 12.01 3.32
C SER A 172 27.02 13.40 3.36
N ASP A 173 26.36 13.82 2.29
CA ASP A 173 25.45 14.99 2.28
C ASP A 173 24.05 14.65 2.83
N THR A 174 23.72 13.35 2.96
CA THR A 174 22.42 12.84 3.44
C THR A 174 22.55 12.08 4.75
N LEU A 175 21.44 11.97 5.50
CA LEU A 175 21.41 11.16 6.72
C LEU A 175 21.41 9.68 6.37
N THR A 176 21.93 8.87 7.27
CA THR A 176 21.94 7.41 7.10
C THR A 176 20.51 6.85 6.99
N ILE A 177 19.56 7.38 7.78
CA ILE A 177 18.14 7.01 7.75
C ILE A 177 17.45 7.44 6.45
N ASP A 178 17.84 8.58 5.85
CA ASP A 178 17.37 8.97 4.52
C ASP A 178 17.85 7.94 3.49
N ALA A 179 19.12 7.54 3.55
CA ALA A 179 19.66 6.50 2.67
C ALA A 179 19.03 5.11 2.89
N PHE A 180 18.44 4.85 4.06
CA PHE A 180 17.63 3.65 4.31
C PHE A 180 16.29 3.76 3.59
N LYS A 181 15.64 4.93 3.67
CA LYS A 181 14.40 5.21 2.95
C LYS A 181 14.60 5.14 1.43
N ASP A 182 15.66 5.74 0.91
CA ASP A 182 15.97 5.70 -0.53
C ASP A 182 16.13 4.26 -1.05
N LYS A 183 16.84 3.39 -0.29
CA LYS A 183 16.99 1.97 -0.64
C LYS A 183 15.70 1.17 -0.52
N SER A 184 14.86 1.54 0.46
CA SER A 184 13.53 0.98 0.60
C SER A 184 12.72 1.27 -0.66
N ASP A 185 12.71 2.53 -1.10
CA ASP A 185 11.91 3.01 -2.23
C ASP A 185 12.40 2.41 -3.55
N GLU A 186 13.73 2.31 -3.74
CA GLU A 186 14.32 1.58 -4.86
C GLU A 186 13.85 0.11 -4.90
N SER A 187 13.70 -0.54 -3.74
CA SER A 187 13.20 -1.91 -3.69
C SER A 187 11.71 -2.03 -4.03
N GLU A 188 10.88 -1.07 -3.63
CA GLU A 188 9.46 -1.00 -4.00
C GLU A 188 9.32 -0.82 -5.52
N GLU A 189 10.05 0.15 -6.11
CA GLU A 189 10.10 0.39 -7.55
C GLU A 189 10.55 -0.86 -8.33
N ASN A 190 11.54 -1.59 -7.82
CA ASN A 190 12.01 -2.84 -8.44
C ASN A 190 10.92 -3.92 -8.47
N VAL A 191 10.14 -4.09 -7.39
CA VAL A 191 9.03 -5.05 -7.34
C VAL A 191 7.99 -4.71 -8.42
N GLU A 192 7.69 -3.43 -8.57
CA GLU A 192 6.74 -2.93 -9.56
C GLU A 192 7.22 -3.12 -10.99
N GLU A 193 8.47 -2.78 -11.29
CA GLU A 193 9.07 -2.99 -12.61
C GLU A 193 9.05 -4.48 -12.98
N VAL A 194 9.39 -5.35 -12.03
CA VAL A 194 9.36 -6.81 -12.24
C VAL A 194 7.96 -7.28 -12.59
N LEU A 195 6.93 -6.92 -11.80
CA LEU A 195 5.55 -7.33 -12.08
C LEU A 195 5.06 -6.77 -13.42
N ARG A 196 5.32 -5.50 -13.70
CA ARG A 196 4.98 -4.84 -14.97
C ARG A 196 5.62 -5.55 -16.17
N SER A 197 6.90 -5.90 -16.06
CA SER A 197 7.65 -6.57 -17.14
C SER A 197 7.10 -7.97 -17.49
N LYS A 198 6.45 -8.63 -16.54
CA LYS A 198 5.87 -9.96 -16.69
C LYS A 198 4.38 -9.95 -17.04
N ALA A 199 3.68 -8.86 -16.77
CA ALA A 199 2.24 -8.77 -16.86
C ALA A 199 1.69 -9.16 -18.25
N GLU A 200 2.34 -8.74 -19.33
CA GLU A 200 1.96 -9.11 -20.71
C GLU A 200 2.04 -10.63 -20.94
N SER A 201 3.12 -11.27 -20.48
CA SER A 201 3.32 -12.72 -20.62
C SER A 201 2.30 -13.50 -19.79
N ILE A 202 2.02 -13.07 -18.56
CA ILE A 202 1.02 -13.68 -17.70
C ILE A 202 -0.36 -13.55 -18.34
N LEU A 203 -0.72 -12.35 -18.79
CA LEU A 203 -2.01 -12.08 -19.44
C LEU A 203 -2.18 -12.94 -20.69
N THR A 204 -1.13 -13.08 -21.51
CA THR A 204 -1.12 -13.95 -22.68
C THR A 204 -1.37 -15.41 -22.30
N GLY A 205 -0.72 -15.90 -21.22
CA GLY A 205 -0.92 -17.24 -20.68
C GLY A 205 -2.35 -17.48 -20.20
N LEU A 206 -2.94 -16.51 -19.49
CA LEU A 206 -4.34 -16.57 -19.04
C LEU A 206 -5.31 -16.61 -20.23
N CYS A 207 -5.11 -15.75 -21.23
CA CYS A 207 -5.91 -15.74 -22.46
C CYS A 207 -5.84 -17.09 -23.18
N TYR A 208 -4.63 -17.66 -23.28
CA TYR A 208 -4.44 -18.96 -23.92
C TYR A 208 -5.16 -20.07 -23.14
N GLY A 209 -5.04 -20.04 -21.82
CA GLY A 209 -5.71 -20.96 -20.92
C GLY A 209 -7.24 -21.00 -21.10
N LEU A 210 -7.86 -19.83 -21.20
CA LEU A 210 -9.30 -19.70 -21.46
C LEU A 210 -9.66 -20.20 -22.87
N LYS A 211 -8.91 -19.75 -23.89
CA LYS A 211 -9.14 -20.16 -25.29
C LYS A 211 -9.04 -21.67 -25.49
N ASP A 212 -8.02 -22.31 -24.90
CA ASP A 212 -7.76 -23.74 -25.03
C ASP A 212 -8.94 -24.57 -24.49
N ASN A 213 -9.51 -24.17 -23.34
CA ASN A 213 -10.64 -24.88 -22.75
C ASN A 213 -11.97 -24.64 -23.48
N MET A 214 -12.11 -23.54 -24.21
CA MET A 214 -13.28 -23.32 -25.07
C MET A 214 -13.37 -24.35 -26.20
N ASN A 215 -12.24 -24.90 -26.64
CA ASN A 215 -12.15 -25.97 -27.66
C ASN A 215 -12.97 -25.68 -28.94
N ARG A 216 -12.95 -24.42 -29.40
CA ARG A 216 -13.65 -23.95 -30.60
C ARG A 216 -12.69 -23.86 -31.79
N PRO A 217 -13.15 -24.14 -33.03
CA PRO A 217 -12.29 -24.12 -34.21
C PRO A 217 -11.93 -22.70 -34.68
N SER A 218 -12.73 -21.69 -34.33
CA SER A 218 -12.54 -20.30 -34.73
C SER A 218 -13.14 -19.35 -33.69
N PHE A 219 -12.61 -18.13 -33.62
CA PHE A 219 -13.03 -17.10 -32.69
C PHE A 219 -13.33 -15.80 -33.44
N THR A 220 -14.49 -15.21 -33.19
CA THR A 220 -14.86 -13.89 -33.71
C THR A 220 -14.08 -12.78 -33.01
N GLU A 221 -14.10 -11.57 -33.55
CA GLU A 221 -13.50 -10.41 -32.87
C GLU A 221 -14.13 -10.13 -31.50
N GLU A 222 -15.44 -10.39 -31.36
CA GLU A 222 -16.13 -10.26 -30.07
C GLU A 222 -15.69 -11.34 -29.09
N ASP A 223 -15.50 -12.60 -29.53
CA ASP A 223 -14.95 -13.65 -28.66
C ASP A 223 -13.54 -13.28 -28.17
N LYS A 224 -12.68 -12.78 -29.07
CA LYS A 224 -11.31 -12.36 -28.72
C LYS A 224 -11.31 -11.24 -27.69
N LYS A 225 -12.19 -10.25 -27.90
CA LYS A 225 -12.38 -9.14 -26.96
C LYS A 225 -12.85 -9.64 -25.59
N GLN A 226 -13.85 -10.51 -25.54
CA GLN A 226 -14.36 -11.05 -24.27
C GLN A 226 -13.33 -11.91 -23.54
N ILE A 227 -12.58 -12.76 -24.25
CA ILE A 227 -11.48 -13.54 -23.66
C ILE A 227 -10.46 -12.61 -23.01
N TYR A 228 -10.10 -11.53 -23.71
CA TYR A 228 -9.14 -10.55 -23.23
C TYR A 228 -9.66 -9.79 -22.00
N GLU A 229 -10.89 -9.25 -22.05
CA GLU A 229 -11.53 -8.53 -20.94
C GLU A 229 -11.69 -9.41 -19.69
N ASP A 230 -12.02 -10.69 -19.85
CA ASP A 230 -12.14 -11.62 -18.74
C ASP A 230 -10.76 -12.05 -18.20
N ALA A 231 -9.77 -12.24 -19.06
CA ALA A 231 -8.40 -12.57 -18.65
C ALA A 231 -7.72 -11.42 -17.89
N ILE A 232 -7.93 -10.17 -18.31
CA ILE A 232 -7.37 -9.00 -17.61
C ILE A 232 -8.03 -8.81 -16.25
N ILE A 233 -9.35 -9.04 -16.14
CA ILE A 233 -10.04 -9.05 -14.85
C ILE A 233 -9.51 -10.16 -13.95
N LEU A 234 -9.26 -11.36 -14.48
CA LEU A 234 -8.66 -12.45 -13.71
C LEU A 234 -7.26 -12.08 -13.20
N LEU A 235 -6.41 -11.48 -14.04
CA LEU A 235 -5.09 -10.98 -13.62
C LEU A 235 -5.22 -9.96 -12.47
N TYR A 236 -6.19 -9.05 -12.55
CA TYR A 236 -6.43 -8.06 -11.50
C TYR A 236 -6.86 -8.71 -10.18
N ARG A 237 -7.71 -9.74 -10.25
CA ARG A 237 -8.11 -10.53 -9.09
C ARG A 237 -6.92 -11.23 -8.44
N LEU A 238 -6.00 -11.79 -9.24
CA LEU A 238 -4.80 -12.46 -8.73
C LEU A 238 -3.84 -11.48 -8.03
N LEU A 239 -3.58 -10.34 -8.65
CA LEU A 239 -2.75 -9.29 -8.05
C LEU A 239 -3.39 -8.71 -6.77
N PHE A 240 -4.72 -8.52 -6.78
CA PHE A 240 -5.46 -8.15 -5.58
C PHE A 240 -5.32 -9.18 -4.47
N LEU A 241 -5.45 -10.48 -4.77
CA LEU A 241 -5.30 -11.53 -3.76
C LEU A 241 -3.89 -11.51 -3.15
N GLY A 242 -2.86 -11.38 -3.97
CA GLY A 242 -1.48 -11.23 -3.48
C GLY A 242 -1.31 -10.02 -2.56
N TYR A 243 -1.83 -8.85 -2.97
CA TYR A 243 -1.79 -7.63 -2.15
C TYR A 243 -2.59 -7.76 -0.85
N ALA A 244 -3.84 -8.23 -0.94
CA ALA A 244 -4.75 -8.33 0.20
C ALA A 244 -4.28 -9.35 1.22
N GLU A 245 -3.69 -10.47 0.78
CA GLU A 245 -3.07 -11.45 1.67
C GLU A 245 -1.82 -10.89 2.36
N ALA A 246 -0.91 -10.24 1.61
CA ALA A 246 0.32 -9.68 2.15
C ALA A 246 0.08 -8.54 3.16
N ARG A 247 -1.07 -7.86 3.08
CA ARG A 247 -1.49 -6.81 4.01
C ARG A 247 -2.53 -7.27 5.04
N GLU A 248 -2.75 -8.58 5.17
CA GLU A 248 -3.66 -9.18 6.16
C GLU A 248 -5.10 -8.63 6.08
N LEU A 249 -5.55 -8.26 4.88
CA LEU A 249 -6.91 -7.77 4.63
C LEU A 249 -7.89 -8.95 4.47
N LEU A 250 -7.40 -10.12 4.10
CA LEU A 250 -8.22 -11.33 3.99
C LEU A 250 -8.38 -11.98 5.38
N PRO A 251 -9.57 -12.54 5.69
CA PRO A 251 -9.85 -13.17 6.98
C PRO A 251 -9.25 -14.59 7.06
N VAL A 252 -8.04 -14.79 6.53
CA VAL A 252 -7.35 -16.07 6.46
C VAL A 252 -5.95 -15.86 7.03
N ARG A 253 -5.67 -16.45 8.19
CA ARG A 253 -4.38 -16.38 8.86
C ARG A 253 -3.63 -17.69 8.73
N ALA A 254 -2.31 -17.67 8.90
CA ALA A 254 -1.46 -18.84 8.70
C ALA A 254 -1.81 -20.04 9.60
N ASP A 255 -2.51 -19.80 10.71
CA ASP A 255 -3.00 -20.80 11.65
C ASP A 255 -4.39 -21.36 11.31
N ASP A 256 -5.09 -20.78 10.33
CA ASP A 256 -6.41 -21.26 9.89
C ASP A 256 -6.30 -22.49 8.97
N PRO A 257 -7.18 -23.51 9.13
CA PRO A 257 -7.22 -24.66 8.21
C PRO A 257 -7.40 -24.26 6.74
N ASP A 258 -8.12 -23.17 6.49
CA ASP A 258 -8.42 -22.70 5.14
C ASP A 258 -7.25 -21.92 4.50
N TYR A 259 -6.15 -21.66 5.23
CA TYR A 259 -4.93 -21.05 4.69
C TYR A 259 -4.24 -21.91 3.64
N GLN A 260 -4.52 -23.22 3.62
CA GLN A 260 -4.02 -24.11 2.56
C GLN A 260 -4.42 -23.65 1.16
N ASP A 261 -5.52 -22.92 1.02
CA ASP A 261 -5.96 -22.38 -0.26
C ASP A 261 -5.50 -20.95 -0.53
N SER A 262 -4.73 -20.32 0.36
CA SER A 262 -4.23 -18.94 0.21
C SER A 262 -3.49 -18.72 -1.10
N PHE A 263 -3.46 -17.47 -1.58
CA PHE A 263 -2.73 -17.09 -2.78
C PHE A 263 -1.25 -17.47 -2.69
N THR A 264 -0.61 -17.29 -1.53
CA THR A 264 0.77 -17.74 -1.33
C THR A 264 0.89 -19.26 -1.50
N MET A 265 -0.01 -20.04 -0.92
CA MET A 265 0.03 -21.51 -1.00
C MET A 265 -0.32 -22.03 -2.40
N LEU A 266 -1.23 -21.36 -3.11
CA LEU A 266 -1.55 -21.63 -4.51
C LEU A 266 -0.33 -21.41 -5.40
N CYS A 267 0.37 -20.29 -5.22
CA CYS A 267 1.57 -19.97 -5.98
C CYS A 267 2.72 -20.95 -5.68
N GLN A 268 2.87 -21.37 -4.43
CA GLN A 268 3.84 -22.40 -4.07
C GLN A 268 3.50 -23.75 -4.72
N THR A 269 2.22 -24.16 -4.69
CA THR A 269 1.76 -25.39 -5.37
C THR A 269 2.02 -25.31 -6.88
N ALA A 270 1.74 -24.17 -7.50
CA ALA A 270 1.99 -23.91 -8.91
C ALA A 270 3.47 -24.00 -9.28
N LYS A 271 4.35 -23.48 -8.42
CA LYS A 271 5.81 -23.61 -8.57
C LYS A 271 6.23 -25.08 -8.55
N ASP A 272 5.71 -25.87 -7.62
CA ASP A 272 6.04 -27.30 -7.50
C ASP A 272 5.58 -28.07 -8.76
N TYR A 273 4.39 -27.75 -9.29
CA TYR A 273 3.87 -28.35 -10.53
C TYR A 273 4.77 -28.04 -11.74
N TYR A 274 5.24 -26.80 -11.83
CA TYR A 274 6.03 -26.33 -12.96
C TYR A 274 7.49 -26.83 -12.91
N ILE A 275 8.15 -26.70 -11.76
CA ILE A 275 9.58 -27.03 -11.62
C ILE A 275 9.80 -28.54 -11.52
N GLU A 276 9.00 -29.22 -10.71
CA GLU A 276 9.18 -30.65 -10.45
C GLU A 276 8.44 -31.53 -11.48
N SER A 277 7.80 -30.91 -12.49
CA SER A 277 7.03 -31.59 -13.53
C SER A 277 5.96 -32.54 -12.98
N ARG A 278 5.46 -32.29 -11.76
CA ARG A 278 4.43 -33.10 -11.10
C ARG A 278 3.04 -32.96 -11.71
N LEU A 279 2.89 -32.16 -12.77
CA LEU A 279 1.62 -31.99 -13.49
C LEU A 279 0.98 -33.34 -13.87
N THR A 280 1.77 -34.36 -14.23
CA THR A 280 1.25 -35.69 -14.60
C THR A 280 0.81 -36.55 -13.42
N GLU A 281 1.18 -36.18 -12.19
CA GLU A 281 0.81 -36.91 -10.96
C GLU A 281 -0.52 -36.42 -10.37
N VAL A 282 -1.00 -35.25 -10.83
CA VAL A 282 -2.26 -34.64 -10.37
C VAL A 282 -3.41 -35.24 -11.18
N GLY A 283 -4.35 -35.91 -10.50
CA GLY A 283 -5.51 -36.53 -11.15
C GLY A 283 -6.60 -35.55 -11.63
N ASN A 284 -6.54 -34.28 -11.20
CA ASN A 284 -7.45 -33.21 -11.62
C ASN A 284 -6.66 -32.09 -12.33
N ASP A 285 -6.87 -31.93 -13.63
CA ASP A 285 -6.21 -30.89 -14.44
C ASP A 285 -6.61 -29.46 -14.08
N PHE A 286 -7.55 -29.25 -13.15
CA PHE A 286 -8.12 -27.95 -12.79
C PHE A 286 -8.07 -27.65 -11.28
N ASP A 287 -7.33 -28.41 -10.47
CA ASP A 287 -7.36 -28.22 -9.01
C ASP A 287 -6.91 -26.80 -8.57
N LEU A 288 -5.90 -26.22 -9.21
CA LEU A 288 -5.47 -24.84 -8.93
C LEU A 288 -6.59 -23.84 -9.22
N TRP A 289 -7.34 -24.05 -10.31
CA TRP A 289 -8.48 -23.21 -10.65
C TRP A 289 -9.61 -23.36 -9.63
N ASP A 290 -9.94 -24.60 -9.26
CA ASP A 290 -11.04 -24.88 -8.33
C ASP A 290 -10.76 -24.27 -6.93
N ARG A 291 -9.51 -24.33 -6.46
CA ARG A 291 -9.07 -23.67 -5.21
C ARG A 291 -9.09 -22.14 -5.32
N LEU A 292 -8.60 -21.58 -6.43
CA LEU A 292 -8.67 -20.14 -6.71
C LEU A 292 -10.12 -19.62 -6.75
N ASP A 293 -11.01 -20.31 -7.47
CA ASP A 293 -12.43 -19.93 -7.58
C ASP A 293 -13.12 -20.02 -6.21
N SER A 294 -12.78 -21.03 -5.39
CA SER A 294 -13.22 -21.14 -4.00
C SER A 294 -12.81 -19.92 -3.18
N GLN A 295 -11.54 -19.51 -3.25
CA GLN A 295 -11.04 -18.32 -2.55
C GLN A 295 -11.79 -17.04 -2.96
N LEU A 296 -11.94 -16.82 -4.27
CA LEU A 296 -12.63 -15.65 -4.81
C LEU A 296 -14.10 -15.61 -4.33
N ARG A 297 -14.79 -16.74 -4.29
CA ARG A 297 -16.20 -16.81 -3.86
C ARG A 297 -16.41 -16.74 -2.35
N ILE A 298 -15.55 -17.41 -1.56
CA ILE A 298 -15.75 -17.52 -0.12
C ILE A 298 -15.33 -16.24 0.59
N TYR A 299 -14.14 -15.73 0.28
CA TYR A 299 -13.55 -14.60 1.00
C TYR A 299 -13.93 -13.27 0.39
N VAL A 300 -13.99 -13.22 -0.94
CA VAL A 300 -14.07 -11.96 -1.67
C VAL A 300 -15.51 -11.63 -2.03
N ASP A 301 -16.29 -12.54 -2.61
CA ASP A 301 -17.71 -12.25 -2.94
C ASP A 301 -18.60 -12.00 -1.70
N LYS A 302 -18.24 -12.50 -0.51
CA LYS A 302 -19.01 -12.22 0.71
C LYS A 302 -18.68 -10.88 1.36
N ASN A 303 -17.42 -10.47 1.33
CA ASN A 303 -16.92 -9.29 2.08
C ASN A 303 -16.56 -8.09 1.18
N TYR A 304 -16.29 -8.33 -0.11
CA TYR A 304 -15.74 -7.37 -1.08
C TYR A 304 -16.68 -7.14 -2.30
N ASN A 305 -17.97 -7.42 -2.17
CA ASN A 305 -18.95 -7.49 -3.27
C ASN A 305 -19.22 -6.16 -4.01
N GLY A 306 -18.34 -5.77 -4.92
CA GLY A 306 -18.59 -4.68 -5.88
C GLY A 306 -18.55 -5.12 -7.34
N GLY A 307 -18.71 -6.40 -7.67
CA GLY A 307 -18.81 -6.85 -9.06
C GLY A 307 -17.48 -7.09 -9.78
N LEU A 308 -16.32 -6.72 -9.21
CA LEU A 308 -15.03 -7.19 -9.74
C LEU A 308 -14.93 -8.72 -9.65
N PHE A 309 -15.44 -9.31 -8.57
CA PHE A 309 -15.34 -10.73 -8.24
C PHE A 309 -16.54 -11.58 -8.69
N SER A 310 -17.71 -10.95 -8.92
CA SER A 310 -18.84 -11.62 -9.57
C SER A 310 -18.49 -12.03 -11.00
N ASN A 311 -19.00 -13.17 -11.46
CA ASN A 311 -18.91 -13.60 -12.86
C ASN A 311 -20.22 -13.35 -13.64
N ASP A 312 -21.18 -12.61 -13.09
CA ASP A 312 -22.50 -12.43 -13.73
C ASP A 312 -22.43 -11.73 -15.09
N ASP A 313 -21.49 -10.79 -15.22
CA ASP A 313 -21.19 -9.98 -16.42
C ASP A 313 -19.91 -10.42 -17.14
N LYS A 314 -19.33 -11.59 -16.79
CA LYS A 314 -18.05 -12.10 -17.32
C LYS A 314 -18.26 -13.45 -18.00
N PRO A 315 -18.67 -13.46 -19.28
CA PRO A 315 -19.20 -14.66 -19.94
C PRO A 315 -18.17 -15.79 -20.04
N ILE A 316 -16.88 -15.48 -20.19
CA ILE A 316 -15.83 -16.48 -20.33
C ILE A 316 -15.47 -17.06 -18.96
N LEU A 317 -15.25 -16.25 -17.93
CA LEU A 317 -14.97 -16.71 -16.56
C LEU A 317 -16.16 -17.44 -15.92
N LYS A 318 -17.38 -17.21 -16.40
CA LYS A 318 -18.58 -17.90 -15.93
C LYS A 318 -18.65 -19.35 -16.41
N GLU A 319 -18.16 -19.63 -17.62
CA GLU A 319 -18.33 -20.93 -18.28
C GLU A 319 -17.04 -21.76 -18.33
N TYR A 320 -15.88 -21.11 -18.44
CA TYR A 320 -14.61 -21.77 -18.71
C TYR A 320 -13.64 -21.66 -17.53
N ARG A 321 -12.81 -22.72 -17.39
CA ARG A 321 -11.73 -22.83 -16.41
C ARG A 321 -10.37 -22.84 -17.09
N ILE A 322 -9.30 -22.49 -16.39
CA ILE A 322 -7.93 -22.63 -16.92
C ILE A 322 -7.29 -23.90 -16.35
N ALA A 323 -6.81 -24.78 -17.23
CA ALA A 323 -6.09 -25.99 -16.82
C ALA A 323 -4.73 -25.65 -16.21
N ASN A 324 -4.25 -26.51 -15.30
CA ASN A 324 -3.01 -26.36 -14.55
C ASN A 324 -1.78 -26.12 -15.43
N LYS A 325 -1.72 -26.76 -16.61
CA LYS A 325 -0.65 -26.56 -17.59
C LYS A 325 -0.47 -25.09 -18.03
N HIS A 326 -1.54 -24.30 -17.94
CA HIS A 326 -1.55 -22.87 -18.29
C HIS A 326 -1.59 -21.97 -17.05
N LEU A 327 -2.32 -22.36 -15.99
CA LEU A 327 -2.46 -21.56 -14.78
C LEU A 327 -1.20 -21.58 -13.91
N ALA A 328 -0.52 -22.73 -13.78
CA ALA A 328 0.63 -22.87 -12.90
C ALA A 328 1.81 -21.94 -13.31
N PRO A 329 2.21 -21.84 -14.60
CA PRO A 329 3.20 -20.86 -15.02
C PRO A 329 2.80 -19.42 -14.68
N CYS A 330 1.52 -19.06 -14.83
CA CYS A 330 1.03 -17.72 -14.54
C CYS A 330 1.15 -17.37 -13.05
N LEU A 331 0.68 -18.26 -12.16
CA LEU A 331 0.77 -18.08 -10.70
C LEU A 331 2.22 -18.05 -10.22
N MET A 332 3.09 -18.90 -10.78
CA MET A 332 4.51 -18.90 -10.45
C MET A 332 5.18 -17.57 -10.85
N GLU A 333 4.92 -17.06 -12.05
CA GLU A 333 5.49 -15.80 -12.52
C GLU A 333 5.02 -14.59 -11.70
N LEU A 334 3.79 -14.63 -11.18
CA LEU A 334 3.22 -13.63 -10.27
C LEU A 334 3.87 -13.66 -8.88
N ALA A 335 4.42 -14.79 -8.44
CA ALA A 335 4.91 -14.95 -7.07
C ALA A 335 6.44 -14.99 -6.96
N TYR A 336 7.17 -15.31 -8.03
CA TYR A 336 8.62 -15.53 -7.97
C TYR A 336 9.38 -14.88 -9.13
N ILE A 337 10.62 -14.47 -8.86
CA ILE A 337 11.55 -13.94 -9.86
C ILE A 337 12.41 -15.07 -10.42
N ALA A 338 12.43 -15.21 -11.75
CA ALA A 338 13.24 -16.22 -12.42
C ALA A 338 14.75 -15.92 -12.27
N GLY A 339 15.47 -16.73 -11.50
CA GLY A 339 16.92 -16.67 -11.44
C GLY A 339 17.59 -17.12 -12.75
N ARG A 340 18.93 -17.00 -12.84
CA ARG A 340 19.70 -17.34 -14.06
C ARG A 340 19.50 -18.78 -14.54
N LYS A 341 19.17 -19.70 -13.63
CA LYS A 341 18.90 -21.12 -13.91
C LYS A 341 17.41 -21.47 -13.91
N LYS A 342 16.52 -20.47 -13.90
CA LYS A 342 15.06 -20.64 -13.75
C LYS A 342 14.68 -21.46 -12.50
N ASP A 343 15.37 -21.20 -11.40
CA ASP A 343 15.17 -21.82 -10.08
C ASP A 343 14.06 -21.15 -9.26
N TYR A 344 13.65 -19.92 -9.64
CA TYR A 344 12.58 -19.15 -9.01
C TYR A 344 12.75 -19.03 -7.49
N ALA A 345 13.99 -18.78 -7.04
CA ALA A 345 14.34 -18.80 -5.62
C ALA A 345 13.83 -17.56 -4.85
N GLN A 346 13.69 -16.41 -5.53
CA GLN A 346 13.29 -15.16 -4.91
C GLN A 346 11.77 -14.96 -5.05
N LYS A 347 11.08 -14.72 -3.92
CA LYS A 347 9.65 -14.37 -3.89
C LYS A 347 9.47 -12.89 -4.18
N ILE A 348 8.35 -12.53 -4.81
CA ILE A 348 7.89 -11.15 -4.96
C ILE A 348 7.15 -10.75 -3.69
N GLU A 349 7.54 -9.64 -3.08
CA GLU A 349 6.97 -9.16 -1.83
C GLU A 349 5.83 -8.18 -2.12
N TYR A 350 4.59 -8.66 -2.01
CA TYR A 350 3.40 -7.87 -2.33
C TYR A 350 3.13 -6.79 -1.27
N LYS A 351 3.71 -6.91 -0.07
CA LYS A 351 3.59 -5.88 0.97
C LYS A 351 4.25 -4.56 0.54
N ASP A 352 5.31 -4.66 -0.27
CA ASP A 352 6.10 -3.55 -0.83
C ASP A 352 5.43 -2.88 -2.03
N LEU A 353 4.29 -3.41 -2.49
CA LEU A 353 3.56 -2.83 -3.60
C LEU A 353 2.71 -1.66 -3.12
N SER A 354 2.83 -0.49 -3.76
CA SER A 354 1.96 0.64 -3.47
C SER A 354 0.64 0.55 -4.25
N VAL A 355 -0.46 1.03 -3.64
CA VAL A 355 -1.78 1.07 -4.32
C VAL A 355 -1.75 1.98 -5.54
N ARG A 356 -0.94 3.04 -5.50
CA ARG A 356 -0.78 4.01 -6.60
C ARG A 356 -0.13 3.34 -7.81
N ASN A 357 0.83 2.46 -7.57
CA ASN A 357 1.63 1.83 -8.62
C ASN A 357 1.01 0.54 -9.18
N LEU A 358 0.12 -0.12 -8.42
CA LEU A 358 -0.78 -1.15 -8.96
C LEU A 358 -1.52 -0.63 -10.19
N GLY A 359 -2.04 0.60 -10.12
CA GLY A 359 -2.71 1.27 -11.24
C GLY A 359 -1.87 1.32 -12.50
N ALA A 360 -0.58 1.61 -12.36
CA ALA A 360 0.36 1.74 -13.47
C ALA A 360 0.67 0.40 -14.16
N ILE A 361 0.70 -0.72 -13.43
CA ILE A 361 0.83 -2.07 -14.01
C ILE A 361 -0.36 -2.34 -14.94
N TYR A 362 -1.56 -1.93 -14.51
CA TYR A 362 -2.80 -2.19 -15.22
C TYR A 362 -3.03 -1.28 -16.43
N GLU A 363 -2.74 0.01 -16.30
CA GLU A 363 -2.90 1.00 -17.38
C GLU A 363 -2.13 0.60 -18.63
N GLY A 364 -0.88 0.16 -18.47
CA GLY A 364 -0.07 -0.30 -19.60
C GLY A 364 -0.67 -1.50 -20.33
N LEU A 365 -1.50 -2.30 -19.66
CA LEU A 365 -2.17 -3.44 -20.28
C LEU A 365 -3.42 -3.02 -21.06
N LEU A 366 -4.12 -1.95 -20.69
CA LEU A 366 -5.41 -1.57 -21.30
C LEU A 366 -5.31 -1.23 -22.81
N GLU A 367 -4.11 -0.96 -23.31
CA GLU A 367 -3.87 -0.62 -24.71
C GLU A 367 -3.78 -1.83 -25.64
N TYR A 368 -3.68 -3.05 -25.10
CA TYR A 368 -3.51 -4.25 -25.91
C TYR A 368 -4.83 -4.80 -26.45
N GLN A 369 -4.74 -5.43 -27.61
CA GLN A 369 -5.79 -6.29 -28.17
C GLN A 369 -5.28 -7.72 -28.36
N LEU A 370 -6.19 -8.67 -28.22
CA LEU A 370 -5.91 -10.07 -28.41
C LEU A 370 -6.05 -10.50 -29.86
N PHE A 371 -4.99 -11.08 -30.40
CA PHE A 371 -4.94 -11.66 -31.73
C PHE A 371 -4.65 -13.15 -31.67
N ILE A 372 -5.13 -13.87 -32.68
CA ILE A 372 -4.78 -15.27 -32.93
C ILE A 372 -4.04 -15.30 -34.26
N ALA A 373 -2.86 -15.91 -34.28
CA ALA A 373 -2.03 -15.96 -35.46
C ALA A 373 -2.66 -16.89 -36.52
N ASP A 374 -2.99 -16.36 -37.69
CA ASP A 374 -3.52 -17.16 -38.81
C ASP A 374 -2.39 -17.88 -39.58
N GLU A 375 -1.18 -17.34 -39.50
CA GLU A 375 0.04 -17.87 -40.11
C GLU A 375 1.22 -17.70 -39.15
N LEU A 376 2.41 -18.19 -39.53
CA LEU A 376 3.61 -18.01 -38.72
C LEU A 376 3.95 -16.52 -38.63
N MET A 377 4.03 -15.98 -37.40
CA MET A 377 4.42 -14.60 -37.14
C MET A 377 5.78 -14.55 -36.47
N VAL A 378 6.47 -13.42 -36.62
CA VAL A 378 7.70 -13.08 -35.87
C VAL A 378 7.47 -11.83 -35.04
N GLN A 379 7.75 -11.94 -33.74
CA GLN A 379 7.75 -10.82 -32.82
C GLN A 379 9.13 -10.13 -32.85
N ARG A 380 9.14 -8.82 -33.13
CA ARG A 380 10.35 -7.99 -33.11
C ARG A 380 10.16 -6.79 -32.19
N LYS A 381 11.06 -6.65 -31.21
CA LYS A 381 11.10 -5.49 -30.31
C LYS A 381 11.93 -4.37 -30.94
N SER A 382 11.34 -3.19 -31.06
CA SER A 382 12.04 -1.92 -31.33
C SER A 382 12.12 -1.09 -30.03
N LYS A 383 12.81 0.06 -30.04
CA LYS A 383 12.99 0.88 -28.83
C LYS A 383 11.68 1.34 -28.16
N GLU A 384 10.58 1.42 -28.90
CA GLU A 384 9.30 1.94 -28.40
C GLU A 384 8.09 1.03 -28.67
N LYS A 385 8.22 0.02 -29.55
CA LYS A 385 7.10 -0.85 -29.93
C LYS A 385 7.49 -2.30 -30.19
N VAL A 386 6.60 -3.21 -29.85
CA VAL A 386 6.65 -4.63 -30.24
C VAL A 386 5.80 -4.83 -31.49
N ALA A 387 6.43 -5.22 -32.60
CA ALA A 387 5.75 -5.49 -33.85
C ALA A 387 5.64 -6.98 -34.11
N TYR A 388 4.46 -7.42 -34.55
CA TYR A 388 4.20 -8.79 -35.01
C TYR A 388 4.09 -8.78 -36.53
N ILE A 389 5.04 -9.43 -37.20
CA ILE A 389 5.16 -9.40 -38.66
C ILE A 389 4.92 -10.81 -39.19
N LYS A 390 4.16 -10.95 -40.26
CA LYS A 390 3.97 -12.24 -40.93
C LYS A 390 5.31 -12.75 -41.47
N ALA A 391 5.64 -14.01 -41.21
CA ALA A 391 6.88 -14.61 -41.71
C ALA A 391 6.92 -14.67 -43.25
N SER A 392 5.77 -14.61 -43.91
CA SER A 392 5.63 -14.46 -45.36
C SER A 392 6.06 -13.08 -45.89
N GLU A 393 6.04 -12.05 -45.04
CA GLU A 393 6.31 -10.64 -45.40
C GLU A 393 7.72 -10.18 -44.99
N THR A 394 8.50 -11.01 -44.31
CA THR A 394 9.87 -10.68 -43.88
C THR A 394 10.82 -11.86 -43.99
N THR A 395 12.11 -11.56 -44.20
CA THR A 395 13.16 -12.57 -44.01
C THR A 395 13.38 -12.83 -42.51
N LEU A 396 13.35 -14.09 -42.11
CA LEU A 396 13.63 -14.53 -40.74
C LEU A 396 15.14 -14.46 -40.45
N LYS A 397 15.50 -13.87 -39.31
CA LYS A 397 16.88 -13.81 -38.80
C LYS A 397 17.11 -14.93 -37.78
N ASN A 398 18.36 -15.30 -37.54
CA ASN A 398 18.68 -16.28 -36.48
C ASN A 398 18.24 -15.79 -35.08
N SER A 399 18.22 -14.48 -34.86
CA SER A 399 17.69 -13.85 -33.64
C SER A 399 16.18 -14.05 -33.44
N ASP A 400 15.45 -14.37 -34.51
CA ASP A 400 13.98 -14.46 -34.48
C ASP A 400 13.49 -15.83 -33.98
N LYS A 401 14.38 -16.84 -33.90
CA LYS A 401 14.00 -18.24 -33.60
C LYS A 401 13.27 -18.42 -32.26
N ASN A 402 13.56 -17.58 -31.28
CA ASN A 402 12.93 -17.64 -29.96
C ASN A 402 11.66 -16.78 -29.85
N ASN A 403 11.30 -16.06 -30.92
CA ASN A 403 10.23 -15.05 -30.94
C ASN A 403 9.22 -15.35 -32.07
N LEU A 404 9.01 -16.64 -32.38
CA LEU A 404 8.05 -17.08 -33.37
C LEU A 404 6.71 -17.38 -32.71
N VAL A 405 5.63 -16.93 -33.33
CA VAL A 405 4.26 -17.24 -32.93
C VAL A 405 3.66 -18.14 -34.00
N GLN A 406 3.31 -19.36 -33.63
CA GLN A 406 2.78 -20.37 -34.56
C GLN A 406 1.33 -20.09 -34.94
N PRO A 407 0.86 -20.59 -36.10
CA PRO A 407 -0.55 -20.54 -36.43
C PRO A 407 -1.42 -21.15 -35.31
N GLY A 408 -2.44 -20.42 -34.87
CA GLY A 408 -3.33 -20.77 -33.77
C GLY A 408 -2.88 -20.27 -32.39
N GLU A 409 -1.65 -19.78 -32.23
CA GLU A 409 -1.18 -19.17 -30.97
C GLU A 409 -1.72 -17.75 -30.79
N ILE A 410 -1.74 -17.30 -29.53
CA ILE A 410 -2.21 -15.97 -29.14
C ILE A 410 -1.02 -15.01 -29.08
N TYR A 411 -1.25 -13.76 -29.51
CA TYR A 411 -0.36 -12.65 -29.21
C TYR A 411 -1.16 -11.39 -28.89
N LEU A 412 -0.56 -10.51 -28.09
CA LEU A 412 -1.13 -9.22 -27.73
C LEU A 412 -0.45 -8.13 -28.56
N SER A 413 -1.21 -7.21 -29.15
CA SER A 413 -0.63 -6.08 -29.88
C SER A 413 -1.42 -4.80 -29.67
N GLN A 414 -0.71 -3.68 -29.72
CA GLN A 414 -1.26 -2.32 -29.68
C GLN A 414 -1.56 -1.77 -31.09
N ASP A 415 -0.97 -2.37 -32.14
CA ASP A 415 -1.04 -1.85 -33.52
C ASP A 415 -2.09 -2.63 -34.32
N ALA A 416 -3.29 -2.07 -34.46
CA ALA A 416 -4.24 -2.46 -35.49
C ALA A 416 -4.86 -1.21 -36.14
N LEU A 417 -4.13 -0.64 -37.10
CA LEU A 417 -4.58 0.42 -38.02
C LEU A 417 -5.24 1.62 -37.32
N GLU A 418 -4.39 2.54 -36.86
CA GLU A 418 -4.70 3.87 -36.32
C GLU A 418 -5.94 3.96 -35.43
N ARG A 419 -5.74 3.88 -34.11
CA ARG A 419 -6.62 4.58 -33.18
C ARG A 419 -5.84 5.64 -32.42
N LYS A 420 -6.49 6.80 -32.32
CA LYS A 420 -6.07 7.97 -31.57
C LYS A 420 -5.51 7.50 -30.23
N GLU A 421 -4.31 7.96 -29.91
CA GLU A 421 -3.71 7.86 -28.60
C GLU A 421 -4.81 8.03 -27.56
N THR A 422 -5.12 6.97 -26.80
CA THR A 422 -6.06 7.03 -25.69
C THR A 422 -5.56 7.97 -24.60
N GLY A 423 -4.37 8.56 -24.76
CA GLY A 423 -3.77 9.52 -23.85
C GLY A 423 -3.54 8.90 -22.47
N ALA A 424 -3.49 7.56 -22.38
CA ALA A 424 -3.33 6.80 -21.15
C ALA A 424 -1.86 6.86 -20.73
N TYR A 425 -1.41 8.06 -20.36
CA TYR A 425 -0.10 8.29 -19.79
C TYR A 425 -0.23 8.28 -18.28
N TYR A 426 0.54 7.42 -17.64
CA TYR A 426 0.74 7.47 -16.21
C TYR A 426 1.22 8.87 -15.82
N THR A 427 0.50 9.52 -14.90
CA THR A 427 0.88 10.85 -14.41
C THR A 427 1.88 10.66 -13.26
N PRO A 428 3.09 11.27 -13.33
CA PRO A 428 4.06 11.18 -12.25
C PRO A 428 3.48 11.64 -10.91
N GLU A 429 3.89 10.97 -9.82
CA GLU A 429 3.33 11.19 -8.49
C GLU A 429 3.48 12.64 -8.01
N ASP A 430 4.66 13.25 -8.18
CA ASP A 430 4.90 14.66 -7.85
C ASP A 430 3.92 15.63 -8.53
N VAL A 431 3.48 15.29 -9.75
CA VAL A 431 2.53 16.10 -10.51
C VAL A 431 1.12 15.95 -9.94
N VAL A 432 0.73 14.71 -9.59
CA VAL A 432 -0.55 14.43 -8.93
C VAL A 432 -0.63 15.16 -7.59
N ASP A 433 0.39 14.99 -6.74
CA ASP A 433 0.50 15.63 -5.43
C ASP A 433 0.39 17.14 -5.54
N TYR A 434 1.14 17.74 -6.47
CA TYR A 434 1.11 19.19 -6.69
C TYR A 434 -0.28 19.69 -7.08
N ILE A 435 -0.95 19.04 -8.03
CA ILE A 435 -2.27 19.44 -8.51
C ILE A 435 -3.31 19.29 -7.41
N VAL A 436 -3.33 18.15 -6.73
CA VAL A 436 -4.29 17.85 -5.65
C VAL A 436 -4.10 18.85 -4.50
N LYS A 437 -2.85 19.09 -4.07
CA LYS A 437 -2.51 20.10 -3.07
C LYS A 437 -2.99 21.50 -3.44
N ASN A 438 -2.83 21.91 -4.69
CA ASN A 438 -3.20 23.25 -5.15
C ASN A 438 -4.67 23.43 -5.55
N THR A 439 -5.47 22.37 -5.49
CA THR A 439 -6.90 22.38 -5.84
C THR A 439 -7.74 21.99 -4.63
N VAL A 440 -7.77 20.69 -4.28
CA VAL A 440 -8.48 20.14 -3.13
C VAL A 440 -7.92 20.74 -1.83
N GLY A 441 -6.60 20.76 -1.66
CA GLY A 441 -5.95 21.35 -0.48
C GLY A 441 -6.33 22.81 -0.24
N LYS A 442 -6.29 23.65 -1.28
CA LYS A 442 -6.69 25.06 -1.14
C LYS A 442 -8.16 25.22 -0.71
N ARG A 443 -9.06 24.39 -1.24
CA ARG A 443 -10.47 24.44 -0.83
C ARG A 443 -10.64 24.00 0.63
N LEU A 444 -9.87 23.02 1.08
CA LEU A 444 -9.86 22.60 2.48
C LEU A 444 -9.36 23.74 3.39
N ASP A 445 -8.29 24.45 3.00
CA ASP A 445 -7.78 25.62 3.73
C ASP A 445 -8.80 26.75 3.86
N GLU A 446 -9.54 27.05 2.80
CA GLU A 446 -10.67 28.00 2.85
C GLU A 446 -11.73 27.56 3.86
N LEU A 447 -12.12 26.29 3.82
CA LEU A 447 -13.11 25.71 4.74
C LEU A 447 -12.63 25.77 6.19
N LYS A 448 -11.37 25.44 6.47
CA LYS A 448 -10.83 25.56 7.83
C LYS A 448 -10.83 26.99 8.35
N SER A 449 -10.57 27.98 7.48
CA SER A 449 -10.71 29.38 7.89
C SER A 449 -12.15 29.71 8.29
N GLU A 450 -13.15 29.17 7.59
CA GLU A 450 -14.56 29.32 7.98
C GLU A 450 -14.83 28.68 9.36
N LEU A 451 -14.32 27.46 9.61
CA LEU A 451 -14.44 26.78 10.90
C LEU A 451 -13.74 27.56 12.03
N ASP A 452 -12.54 28.09 11.78
CA ASP A 452 -11.78 28.86 12.77
C ASP A 452 -12.53 30.14 13.18
N ASP A 453 -13.22 30.79 12.24
CA ASP A 453 -14.09 31.94 12.52
C ASP A 453 -15.33 31.52 13.32
N GLU A 454 -15.98 30.41 12.99
CA GLU A 454 -17.15 29.87 13.72
C GLU A 454 -16.82 29.46 15.16
N LEU A 455 -15.63 28.90 15.39
CA LEU A 455 -15.17 28.45 16.70
C LEU A 455 -14.56 29.56 17.56
N LYS A 456 -14.29 30.73 16.98
CA LYS A 456 -13.53 31.81 17.62
C LYS A 456 -14.10 32.23 18.97
N GLU A 457 -15.41 32.51 19.04
CA GLU A 457 -16.05 32.97 20.28
C GLU A 457 -15.96 31.93 21.40
N VAL A 458 -16.17 30.65 21.08
CA VAL A 458 -16.13 29.55 22.06
C VAL A 458 -14.70 29.25 22.51
N ARG A 459 -13.73 29.33 21.59
CA ARG A 459 -12.30 29.20 21.90
C ARG A 459 -11.80 30.34 22.80
N ASP A 460 -12.23 31.56 22.51
CA ASP A 460 -11.94 32.72 23.36
C ASP A 460 -12.51 32.48 24.76
N GLU A 461 -13.79 32.07 24.89
CA GLU A 461 -14.41 31.74 26.19
C GLU A 461 -13.63 30.66 26.96
N LEU A 462 -13.25 29.58 26.30
CA LEU A 462 -12.51 28.47 26.90
C LEU A 462 -11.12 28.90 27.43
N SER A 463 -10.48 29.88 26.78
CA SER A 463 -9.11 30.31 27.12
C SER A 463 -9.00 30.90 28.53
N TYR A 464 -10.05 31.58 29.00
CA TYR A 464 -10.08 32.24 30.30
C TYR A 464 -11.07 31.62 31.29
N GLU A 465 -11.78 30.55 30.93
CA GLU A 465 -12.73 29.85 31.81
C GLU A 465 -11.99 29.06 32.91
N PRO A 466 -12.15 29.42 34.20
CA PRO A 466 -11.46 28.73 35.30
C PRO A 466 -12.21 27.50 35.84
N ILE A 467 -13.51 27.35 35.57
CA ILE A 467 -14.33 26.28 36.15
C ILE A 467 -14.22 25.03 35.27
N GLU A 468 -13.59 23.97 35.79
CA GLU A 468 -13.32 22.73 35.05
C GLU A 468 -14.57 22.14 34.38
N HIS A 469 -15.72 22.09 35.07
CA HIS A 469 -16.96 21.60 34.50
C HIS A 469 -17.42 22.44 33.29
N ARG A 470 -17.30 23.77 33.35
CA ARG A 470 -17.65 24.66 32.23
C ARG A 470 -16.64 24.54 31.09
N ARG A 471 -15.35 24.37 31.39
CA ARG A 471 -14.31 24.07 30.38
C ARG A 471 -14.67 22.81 29.59
N LYS A 472 -15.02 21.72 30.27
CA LYS A 472 -15.44 20.45 29.64
C LYS A 472 -16.67 20.63 28.74
N GLN A 473 -17.64 21.46 29.16
CA GLN A 473 -18.79 21.79 28.32
C GLN A 473 -18.39 22.55 27.05
N LEU A 474 -17.51 23.55 27.15
CA LEU A 474 -17.03 24.32 26.00
C LEU A 474 -16.17 23.45 25.06
N GLN A 475 -15.35 22.55 25.61
CA GLN A 475 -14.59 21.57 24.84
C GLN A 475 -15.53 20.65 24.04
N HIS A 476 -16.58 20.15 24.69
CA HIS A 476 -17.60 19.35 24.02
C HIS A 476 -18.34 20.14 22.93
N GLU A 477 -18.70 21.41 23.18
CA GLU A 477 -19.32 22.27 22.17
C GLU A 477 -18.41 22.48 20.95
N ILE A 478 -17.10 22.68 21.16
CA ILE A 478 -16.12 22.81 20.07
C ILE A 478 -16.04 21.50 19.27
N ASP A 479 -15.98 20.36 19.96
CA ASP A 479 -15.92 19.04 19.34
C ASP A 479 -17.18 18.73 18.53
N GLU A 480 -18.37 19.01 19.07
CA GLU A 480 -19.66 18.87 18.37
C GLU A 480 -19.69 19.72 17.09
N LYS A 481 -19.36 21.02 17.18
CA LYS A 481 -19.31 21.92 16.02
C LYS A 481 -18.28 21.46 14.98
N THR A 482 -17.14 20.95 15.44
CA THR A 482 -16.08 20.45 14.55
C THR A 482 -16.55 19.22 13.76
N VAL A 483 -17.18 18.26 14.44
CA VAL A 483 -17.72 17.05 13.80
C VAL A 483 -18.88 17.38 12.86
N GLU A 484 -19.77 18.30 13.26
CA GLU A 484 -20.85 18.82 12.41
C GLU A 484 -20.27 19.48 11.15
N PHE A 485 -19.28 20.36 11.30
CA PHE A 485 -18.59 21.01 10.19
C PHE A 485 -17.97 20.00 9.22
N ILE A 486 -17.22 19.01 9.74
CA ILE A 486 -16.62 17.94 8.90
C ILE A 486 -17.71 17.22 8.12
N THR A 487 -18.82 16.88 8.77
CA THR A 487 -19.92 16.13 8.16
C THR A 487 -20.68 16.93 7.11
N GLU A 488 -20.95 18.21 7.36
CA GLU A 488 -21.79 19.04 6.49
C GLU A 488 -21.01 19.76 5.40
N LYS A 489 -19.73 20.10 5.63
CA LYS A 489 -18.93 20.93 4.73
C LYS A 489 -17.84 20.15 4.01
N ILE A 490 -17.10 19.31 4.71
CA ILE A 490 -15.98 18.55 4.12
C ILE A 490 -16.51 17.30 3.40
N LEU A 491 -17.34 16.50 4.07
CA LEU A 491 -17.91 15.28 3.49
C LEU A 491 -18.97 15.55 2.40
N SER A 492 -19.37 16.81 2.19
CA SER A 492 -20.25 17.21 1.09
C SER A 492 -19.51 17.69 -0.16
N LEU A 493 -18.16 17.78 -0.11
CA LEU A 493 -17.35 18.14 -1.27
C LEU A 493 -17.52 17.11 -2.38
N SER A 494 -17.61 17.58 -3.63
CA SER A 494 -17.61 16.70 -4.82
C SER A 494 -16.32 16.86 -5.58
N ILE A 495 -15.40 15.90 -5.42
CA ILE A 495 -14.11 15.85 -6.10
C ILE A 495 -14.27 14.91 -7.30
N VAL A 496 -14.13 15.46 -8.51
CA VAL A 496 -14.43 14.75 -9.76
C VAL A 496 -13.17 14.66 -10.62
N ASP A 497 -12.81 13.45 -11.03
CA ASP A 497 -11.89 13.20 -12.14
C ASP A 497 -12.67 12.67 -13.35
N SER A 498 -12.68 13.44 -14.44
CA SER A 498 -13.45 13.13 -15.65
C SER A 498 -12.76 12.18 -16.63
N ALA A 499 -11.50 11.82 -16.39
CA ALA A 499 -10.70 10.90 -17.19
C ALA A 499 -9.73 10.13 -16.29
N MET A 500 -10.30 9.42 -15.32
CA MET A 500 -9.57 9.00 -14.12
C MET A 500 -8.51 7.91 -14.33
N GLY A 501 -8.57 7.16 -15.44
CA GLY A 501 -7.67 6.03 -15.65
C GLY A 501 -7.74 5.04 -14.48
N SER A 502 -6.59 4.71 -13.89
CA SER A 502 -6.49 3.86 -12.69
C SER A 502 -6.93 4.51 -11.37
N GLY A 503 -7.36 5.77 -11.40
CA GLY A 503 -7.84 6.51 -10.22
C GLY A 503 -6.74 7.18 -9.40
N HIS A 504 -5.57 7.45 -9.98
CA HIS A 504 -4.42 7.99 -9.24
C HIS A 504 -4.73 9.32 -8.53
N PHE A 505 -5.35 10.28 -9.23
CA PHE A 505 -5.80 11.54 -8.62
C PHE A 505 -6.85 11.33 -7.52
N LEU A 506 -7.78 10.40 -7.72
CA LEU A 506 -8.85 10.10 -6.78
C LEU A 506 -8.30 9.51 -5.47
N VAL A 507 -7.35 8.58 -5.57
CA VAL A 507 -6.63 8.00 -4.43
C VAL A 507 -5.90 9.10 -3.65
N ASN A 508 -5.20 9.97 -4.36
CA ASN A 508 -4.43 11.06 -3.74
C ASN A 508 -5.34 12.08 -3.02
N ALA A 509 -6.44 12.48 -3.67
CA ALA A 509 -7.43 13.36 -3.06
C ALA A 509 -8.07 12.72 -1.81
N ALA A 510 -8.30 11.40 -1.82
CA ALA A 510 -8.83 10.70 -0.65
C ALA A 510 -7.87 10.78 0.55
N TYR A 511 -6.57 10.56 0.32
CA TYR A 511 -5.54 10.75 1.36
C TYR A 511 -5.49 12.19 1.87
N GLN A 512 -5.50 13.16 0.95
CA GLN A 512 -5.39 14.57 1.34
C GLN A 512 -6.56 14.98 2.24
N VAL A 513 -7.80 14.67 1.85
CA VAL A 513 -8.99 15.05 2.62
C VAL A 513 -9.03 14.29 3.96
N SER A 514 -8.67 13.00 4.00
CA SER A 514 -8.70 12.24 5.25
C SER A 514 -7.67 12.73 6.26
N ASN A 515 -6.45 13.01 5.83
CA ASN A 515 -5.40 13.55 6.70
C ASN A 515 -5.83 14.92 7.23
N TYR A 516 -6.43 15.75 6.38
CA TYR A 516 -6.94 17.07 6.76
C TYR A 516 -8.02 17.02 7.83
N ILE A 517 -8.95 16.05 7.73
CA ILE A 517 -9.99 15.83 8.74
C ILE A 517 -9.35 15.49 10.09
N VAL A 518 -8.38 14.58 10.11
CA VAL A 518 -7.67 14.18 11.34
C VAL A 518 -6.88 15.36 11.92
N ASP A 519 -6.25 16.18 11.08
CA ASP A 519 -5.53 17.38 11.51
C ASP A 519 -6.45 18.42 12.19
N ILE A 520 -7.71 18.52 11.72
CA ILE A 520 -8.73 19.36 12.36
C ILE A 520 -9.15 18.77 13.70
N LEU A 521 -9.42 17.46 13.76
CA LEU A 521 -9.84 16.78 14.99
C LEU A 521 -8.77 16.87 16.08
N GLU A 522 -7.51 16.64 15.74
CA GLU A 522 -6.36 16.76 16.65
C GLU A 522 -5.85 18.22 16.78
N GLY A 523 -6.58 19.19 16.23
CA GLY A 523 -6.29 20.62 16.32
C GLY A 523 -6.26 21.16 17.77
N ASN A 524 -6.87 20.43 18.70
CA ASN A 524 -7.04 20.84 20.10
C ASN A 524 -6.49 19.77 21.06
N GLN A 525 -6.04 20.20 22.25
CA GLN A 525 -5.22 19.41 23.18
C GLN A 525 -6.00 18.60 24.24
N TRP A 526 -7.31 18.39 24.09
CA TRP A 526 -8.11 17.62 25.06
C TRP A 526 -8.57 16.29 24.50
N GLU A 527 -8.77 15.35 25.42
CA GLU A 527 -9.19 13.99 25.12
C GLU A 527 -10.70 13.90 24.91
N ASN A 528 -11.12 13.09 23.93
CA ASN A 528 -12.52 12.73 23.72
C ASN A 528 -12.61 11.34 23.07
N ASP A 529 -12.99 10.33 23.85
CA ASP A 529 -13.08 8.94 23.42
C ASP A 529 -14.33 8.62 22.58
N GLU A 530 -15.30 9.54 22.51
CA GLU A 530 -16.48 9.41 21.65
C GLU A 530 -16.16 9.73 20.18
N ILE A 531 -15.05 10.44 19.92
CA ILE A 531 -14.62 10.83 18.58
C ILE A 531 -13.55 9.87 18.08
N ASN A 532 -13.83 9.27 16.93
CA ASN A 532 -12.88 8.44 16.22
C ASN A 532 -11.91 9.33 15.40
N ALA A 533 -10.63 9.38 15.78
CA ALA A 533 -9.60 10.09 15.03
C ALA A 533 -8.73 9.18 14.13
N ASP A 534 -9.10 7.89 13.99
CA ASP A 534 -8.45 6.99 13.04
C ASP A 534 -8.63 7.50 11.60
N VAL A 535 -7.52 7.78 10.94
CA VAL A 535 -7.50 8.27 9.56
C VAL A 535 -8.13 7.27 8.58
N THR A 536 -8.04 5.96 8.84
CA THR A 536 -8.65 4.93 7.99
C THR A 536 -10.18 5.03 8.01
N TYR A 537 -10.75 5.32 9.18
CA TYR A 537 -12.19 5.55 9.33
C TYR A 537 -12.65 6.72 8.46
N TRP A 538 -11.94 7.85 8.50
CA TRP A 538 -12.29 9.04 7.73
C TRP A 538 -11.99 8.89 6.25
N ARG A 539 -10.87 8.25 5.88
CA ARG A 539 -10.55 7.95 4.47
C ARG A 539 -11.64 7.15 3.81
N ARG A 540 -12.19 6.15 4.51
CA ARG A 540 -13.37 5.43 4.01
C ARG A 540 -14.53 6.39 3.75
N LYS A 541 -14.90 7.24 4.71
CA LYS A 541 -15.98 8.23 4.57
C LYS A 541 -15.77 9.19 3.39
N VAL A 542 -14.54 9.64 3.18
CA VAL A 542 -14.17 10.48 2.04
C VAL A 542 -14.42 9.72 0.74
N VAL A 543 -13.96 8.46 0.62
CA VAL A 543 -14.21 7.67 -0.60
C VAL A 543 -15.72 7.44 -0.83
N GLU A 544 -16.53 7.23 0.21
CA GLU A 544 -17.98 7.00 0.01
C GLU A 544 -18.75 8.27 -0.41
N ASN A 545 -18.32 9.46 0.02
CA ASN A 545 -19.12 10.69 -0.12
C ASN A 545 -18.50 11.75 -1.05
N CYS A 546 -17.18 11.80 -1.17
CA CYS A 546 -16.49 12.91 -1.83
C CYS A 546 -15.89 12.57 -3.19
N ILE A 547 -15.59 11.30 -3.45
CA ILE A 547 -14.75 10.88 -4.59
C ILE A 547 -15.62 10.37 -5.74
N TYR A 548 -15.48 11.01 -6.91
CA TYR A 548 -16.23 10.70 -8.11
C TYR A 548 -15.30 10.57 -9.32
N GLY A 549 -15.47 9.50 -10.10
CA GLY A 549 -14.62 9.20 -11.24
C GLY A 549 -15.40 8.83 -12.48
N ILE A 550 -14.96 9.30 -13.65
CA ILE A 550 -15.53 8.98 -14.95
C ILE A 550 -14.39 8.50 -15.85
N ASP A 551 -14.65 7.40 -16.56
CA ASP A 551 -13.76 6.92 -17.63
C ASP A 551 -14.58 6.33 -18.77
N ILE A 552 -14.05 6.41 -19.98
CA ILE A 552 -14.66 5.81 -21.18
C ILE A 552 -14.43 4.30 -21.23
N ASN A 553 -13.31 3.83 -20.67
CA ASN A 553 -12.96 2.42 -20.61
C ASN A 553 -13.52 1.81 -19.31
N ASN A 554 -14.40 0.83 -19.46
CA ASN A 554 -15.01 0.14 -18.32
C ASN A 554 -13.97 -0.56 -17.43
N LEU A 555 -12.86 -1.03 -18.00
CA LEU A 555 -11.77 -1.64 -17.23
C LEU A 555 -11.09 -0.60 -16.32
N SER A 556 -10.85 0.61 -16.80
CA SER A 556 -10.34 1.73 -15.97
C SER A 556 -11.26 2.01 -14.78
N VAL A 557 -12.58 1.95 -14.99
CA VAL A 557 -13.57 2.11 -13.89
C VAL A 557 -13.42 1.02 -12.83
N LEU A 558 -13.22 -0.24 -13.25
CA LEU A 558 -12.97 -1.34 -12.32
C LEU A 558 -11.65 -1.15 -11.56
N LEU A 559 -10.62 -0.63 -12.22
CA LEU A 559 -9.31 -0.35 -11.63
C LEU A 559 -9.35 0.75 -10.58
N ALA A 560 -9.89 1.92 -10.94
CA ALA A 560 -10.03 3.04 -10.01
C ALA A 560 -10.79 2.63 -8.75
N ARG A 561 -11.85 1.83 -8.92
CA ARG A 561 -12.60 1.28 -7.79
C ARG A 561 -11.77 0.32 -6.93
N LEU A 562 -10.94 -0.53 -7.53
CA LEU A 562 -10.05 -1.41 -6.79
C LEU A 562 -9.02 -0.60 -5.98
N SER A 563 -8.37 0.38 -6.61
CA SER A 563 -7.40 1.27 -5.95
C SER A 563 -8.03 1.99 -4.75
N LEU A 564 -9.22 2.55 -4.93
CA LEU A 564 -9.97 3.22 -3.86
C LEU A 564 -10.39 2.26 -2.75
N TRP A 565 -10.73 1.01 -3.06
CA TRP A 565 -10.96 -0.01 -2.03
C TRP A 565 -9.69 -0.27 -1.23
N LEU A 566 -8.56 -0.54 -1.88
CA LEU A 566 -7.32 -0.93 -1.20
C LEU A 566 -6.86 0.09 -0.15
N ILE A 567 -7.06 1.38 -0.40
CA ILE A 567 -6.72 2.42 0.59
C ILE A 567 -7.78 2.56 1.70
N SER A 568 -9.02 2.16 1.47
CA SER A 568 -10.15 2.36 2.40
C SER A 568 -10.62 1.07 3.10
N VAL A 569 -9.92 -0.06 2.88
CA VAL A 569 -10.24 -1.31 3.55
C VAL A 569 -9.99 -1.20 5.05
N THR A 570 -10.98 -1.67 5.81
CA THR A 570 -10.90 -1.90 7.25
C THR A 570 -11.34 -3.34 7.50
N ASN A 571 -10.59 -4.10 8.29
CA ASN A 571 -10.77 -5.54 8.50
C ASN A 571 -12.19 -5.98 8.91
N ASP A 572 -13.03 -5.05 9.43
CA ASP A 572 -14.36 -5.35 9.97
C ASP A 572 -15.56 -4.78 9.19
N LYS A 573 -15.36 -4.19 8.00
CA LYS A 573 -16.47 -3.57 7.24
C LYS A 573 -16.50 -4.00 5.78
N ALA A 574 -17.62 -4.60 5.37
CA ALA A 574 -17.90 -4.96 3.98
C ALA A 574 -17.67 -3.79 3.01
N LEU A 575 -17.04 -4.05 1.86
CA LEU A 575 -16.58 -3.00 0.92
C LEU A 575 -17.64 -2.58 -0.11
N CYS A 576 -18.89 -3.00 0.09
CA CYS A 576 -20.04 -2.74 -0.79
C CYS A 576 -20.60 -1.31 -0.67
N PHE A 577 -19.75 -0.28 -0.56
CA PHE A 577 -20.19 1.10 -0.36
C PHE A 577 -20.05 1.97 -1.61
N MET A 578 -19.15 1.63 -2.54
CA MET A 578 -19.03 2.32 -3.83
C MET A 578 -20.13 1.88 -4.78
N LYS A 579 -20.96 2.84 -5.22
CA LYS A 579 -22.11 2.59 -6.09
C LYS A 579 -21.75 2.91 -7.55
N THR A 580 -22.04 2.00 -8.47
CA THR A 580 -22.09 2.34 -9.90
C THR A 580 -23.35 3.17 -10.20
N ARG A 581 -23.38 3.90 -11.33
CA ARG A 581 -24.57 4.65 -11.75
C ARG A 581 -25.84 3.81 -11.74
N ASP A 582 -25.76 2.56 -12.19
CA ASP A 582 -26.90 1.64 -12.24
C ASP A 582 -27.34 1.15 -10.84
N GLN A 583 -26.42 1.08 -9.87
CA GLN A 583 -26.73 0.78 -8.47
C GLN A 583 -27.32 2.00 -7.74
N ALA A 584 -26.80 3.20 -8.00
CA ALA A 584 -27.33 4.45 -7.46
C ALA A 584 -28.76 4.73 -7.95
N LEU A 585 -29.03 4.49 -9.24
CA LEU A 585 -30.36 4.64 -9.83
C LEU A 585 -31.37 3.58 -9.36
N LYS A 586 -30.92 2.36 -9.01
CA LYS A 586 -31.80 1.33 -8.43
C LYS A 586 -32.19 1.63 -6.98
N GLY A 587 -31.35 2.34 -6.22
CA GLY A 587 -31.66 2.78 -4.85
C GLY A 587 -32.57 4.01 -4.77
N LEU A 588 -32.88 4.65 -5.90
CA LEU A 588 -33.78 5.80 -6.01
C LEU A 588 -35.19 5.42 -6.50
N LYS A 589 -35.50 4.13 -6.65
CA LYS A 589 -36.81 3.62 -7.06
C LYS A 589 -37.60 3.01 -5.92
#